data_AF-A0A5A9EAR0-F1
#
_entry.id   AF-A0A5A9EAR0-F1
#
_cell.length_a   1.000
_cell.length_b   1.000
_cell.length_c   1.000
_cell.angle_alpha   90.00
_cell.angle_beta   90.00
_cell.angle_gamma   90.00
#
_symmetry.space_group_name_H-M   'P 1'
#
loop_
_entity.id
_entity.type
_entity.pdbx_description
1 polymer ?
#
loop_
_entity_poly.entity_id
_entity_poly.type
_entity_poly.pdbx_seq_one_letter_code
_entity_poly.pdbx_strand_id
1 'polypeptide(L)'
;MEFNMQEGGFYTDLGFGKLEVSGNEEYGFRPFQLLVSSVAVCSGGVLRKVLEKMRIEFEDIHIKADVTRNEAEANRVEAISLHFTIRGTDLDKNKIEKAMKLTRKNCSMVQSVQDSIKIEETFELLQ
;
A
#
# COMPACT_ATOMS: atom_id res chain seq x y z
N MET A 1 3.78 17.03 11.66
CA MET A 1 4.92 16.85 10.73
C MET A 1 5.28 18.23 10.24
N GLU A 2 6.57 18.54 10.20
CA GLU A 2 7.09 19.83 9.71
C GLU A 2 8.02 19.54 8.54
N PHE A 3 7.83 20.25 7.44
CA PHE A 3 8.59 20.05 6.22
C PHE A 3 9.45 21.27 5.94
N ASN A 4 10.72 21.03 5.63
CA ASN A 4 11.70 22.06 5.32
C ASN A 4 12.05 21.99 3.83
N MET A 5 12.12 23.14 3.19
CA MET A 5 12.50 23.26 1.78
C MET A 5 13.99 22.96 1.61
N GLN A 6 14.33 22.26 0.53
CA GLN A 6 15.71 22.05 0.08
C GLN A 6 15.80 22.17 -1.45
N GLU A 7 17.01 22.09 -1.99
CA GLU A 7 17.19 22.07 -3.44
C GLU A 7 16.43 20.87 -4.04
N GLY A 8 15.57 21.14 -5.02
CA GLY A 8 14.81 20.12 -5.73
C GLY A 8 13.67 19.45 -4.94
N GLY A 9 13.42 19.78 -3.66
CA GLY A 9 12.38 19.10 -2.88
C GLY A 9 12.16 19.61 -1.46
N PHE A 10 11.57 18.76 -0.63
CA PHE A 10 11.34 19.00 0.80
C PHE A 10 11.80 17.80 1.61
N TYR A 11 12.17 18.03 2.86
CA TYR A 11 12.45 16.94 3.79
C TYR A 11 11.74 17.13 5.14
N THR A 12 11.53 16.04 5.85
CA THR A 12 11.08 16.00 7.25
C THR A 12 11.86 14.94 7.99
N ASP A 13 12.17 15.19 9.26
CA ASP A 13 12.74 14.17 10.16
C ASP A 13 11.60 13.47 10.91
N LEU A 14 11.56 12.14 10.83
CA LEU A 14 10.59 11.28 11.52
C LEU A 14 11.31 10.34 12.48
N GLY A 15 10.56 9.62 13.32
CA GLY A 15 11.16 8.74 14.34
C GLY A 15 12.08 7.63 13.79
N PHE A 16 11.89 7.21 12.54
CA PHE A 16 12.78 6.25 11.86
C PHE A 16 13.98 6.92 11.18
N GLY A 17 13.78 8.12 10.63
CA GLY A 17 14.81 8.82 9.87
C GLY A 17 14.25 9.97 9.02
N LYS A 18 15.12 10.55 8.20
CA LYS A 18 14.79 11.62 7.27
C LYS A 18 14.02 11.07 6.06
N LEU A 19 12.93 11.74 5.70
CA LEU A 19 12.16 11.48 4.48
C LEU A 19 12.31 12.67 3.54
N GLU A 20 12.87 12.41 2.35
CA GLU A 20 13.05 13.39 1.28
C GLU A 20 12.00 13.16 0.19
N VAL A 21 11.25 14.21 -0.15
CA VAL A 21 10.12 14.16 -1.08
C VAL A 21 10.34 15.19 -2.19
N SER A 22 10.23 14.74 -3.44
CA SER A 22 10.49 15.59 -4.61
C SER A 22 9.60 15.24 -5.80
N GLY A 23 9.38 16.23 -6.68
CA GLY A 23 8.83 16.00 -8.01
C GLY A 23 9.81 15.32 -8.99
N ASN A 24 11.11 15.24 -8.65
CA ASN A 24 12.18 14.59 -9.40
C ASN A 24 12.81 13.47 -8.55
N GLU A 25 12.92 12.27 -9.12
CA GLU A 25 13.43 11.08 -8.42
C GLU A 25 14.91 11.17 -8.04
N GLU A 26 15.68 12.04 -8.69
CA GLU A 26 17.08 12.31 -8.34
C GLU A 26 17.22 13.03 -6.99
N TYR A 27 16.16 13.71 -6.52
CA TYR A 27 16.17 14.54 -5.31
C TYR A 27 15.30 13.98 -4.18
N GLY A 28 14.62 12.85 -4.38
CA GLY A 28 13.80 12.21 -3.35
C GLY A 28 12.63 11.39 -3.89
N PHE A 29 11.84 10.83 -2.99
CA PHE A 29 10.68 10.02 -3.35
C PHE A 29 9.58 10.88 -3.99
N ARG A 30 8.92 10.35 -5.02
CA ARG A 30 7.78 11.04 -5.63
C ARG A 30 6.59 11.03 -4.66
N PRO A 31 5.83 12.14 -4.54
CA PRO A 31 4.65 12.19 -3.69
C PRO A 31 3.66 11.03 -3.94
N PHE A 32 3.42 10.68 -5.20
CA PHE A 32 2.49 9.58 -5.53
C PHE A 32 3.04 8.21 -5.12
N GLN A 33 4.37 7.99 -5.19
CA GLN A 33 4.99 6.74 -4.74
C GLN A 33 4.77 6.56 -3.24
N LEU A 34 4.89 7.64 -2.46
CA LEU A 34 4.62 7.61 -1.02
C LEU A 34 3.13 7.35 -0.71
N LEU A 35 2.22 7.97 -1.46
CA LEU A 35 0.78 7.70 -1.35
C LEU A 35 0.48 6.22 -1.61
N VAL A 36 0.93 5.68 -2.74
CA VAL A 36 0.74 4.27 -3.10
C VAL A 36 1.37 3.34 -2.06
N SER A 37 2.60 3.64 -1.63
CA SER A 37 3.30 2.87 -0.60
C SER A 37 2.53 2.84 0.71
N SER A 38 1.94 3.97 1.14
CA SER A 38 1.13 4.03 2.36
C SER A 38 -0.08 3.10 2.28
N VAL A 39 -0.78 3.07 1.14
CA VAL A 39 -1.97 2.23 0.92
C VAL A 39 -1.57 0.75 0.87
N ALA A 40 -0.53 0.42 0.10
CA ALA A 40 -0.05 -0.95 -0.06
C ALA A 40 0.43 -1.56 1.26
N VAL A 41 1.32 -0.87 1.98
CA VAL A 41 1.95 -1.40 3.20
C VAL A 41 0.97 -1.41 4.37
N CYS A 42 0.06 -0.43 4.48
CA CYS A 42 -0.99 -0.48 5.49
C CYS A 42 -1.90 -1.70 5.27
N SER A 43 -2.32 -1.96 4.01
CA SER A 43 -3.12 -3.15 3.68
C SER A 43 -2.38 -4.44 3.98
N GLY A 44 -1.11 -4.55 3.57
CA GLY A 44 -0.26 -5.71 3.89
C GLY A 44 -0.10 -5.96 5.38
N GLY A 45 0.18 -4.90 6.15
CA GLY A 45 0.33 -5.00 7.60
C GLY A 45 -0.96 -5.40 8.32
N VAL A 46 -2.12 -4.94 7.84
CA VAL A 46 -3.42 -5.38 8.35
C VAL A 46 -3.69 -6.83 7.97
N LEU A 47 -3.44 -7.23 6.72
CA LEU A 47 -3.63 -8.60 6.26
C LEU A 47 -2.81 -9.58 7.09
N ARG A 48 -1.53 -9.29 7.31
CA ARG A 48 -0.65 -10.08 8.18
C ARG A 48 -1.29 -10.32 9.55
N LYS A 49 -1.75 -9.24 10.21
CA LYS A 49 -2.41 -9.33 11.52
C LYS A 49 -3.73 -10.11 11.49
N VAL A 50 -4.50 -10.00 10.41
CA VAL A 50 -5.76 -10.74 10.22
C VAL A 50 -5.48 -12.23 10.08
N LEU A 51 -4.51 -12.63 9.27
CA LEU A 51 -4.10 -14.03 9.10
C LEU A 51 -3.59 -14.63 10.41
N GLU A 52 -2.74 -13.90 11.14
CA GLU A 52 -2.25 -14.29 12.47
C GLU A 52 -3.41 -14.51 13.46
N LYS A 53 -4.38 -13.59 13.52
CA LYS A 53 -5.58 -13.73 14.38
C LYS A 53 -6.47 -14.90 13.98
N MET A 54 -6.55 -15.20 12.68
CA MET A 54 -7.28 -16.35 12.15
C MET A 54 -6.53 -17.67 12.32
N ARG A 55 -5.30 -17.65 12.86
CA ARG A 55 -4.40 -18.81 13.02
C ARG A 55 -4.15 -19.52 11.69
N ILE A 56 -3.96 -18.74 10.63
CA ILE A 56 -3.54 -19.24 9.33
C ILE A 56 -2.03 -19.12 9.26
N GLU A 57 -1.35 -20.23 9.03
CA GLU A 57 0.10 -20.24 8.84
C GLU A 57 0.41 -19.75 7.42
N PHE A 58 1.36 -18.83 7.30
CA PHE A 58 1.87 -18.30 6.05
C PHE A 58 3.36 -18.01 6.22
N GLU A 59 4.10 -18.10 5.14
CA GLU A 59 5.54 -17.84 5.12
C GLU A 59 5.86 -16.42 4.70
N ASP A 60 5.11 -15.88 3.74
CA ASP A 60 5.42 -14.60 3.10
C ASP A 60 4.18 -13.96 2.47
N ILE A 61 4.21 -12.64 2.38
CA ILE A 61 3.18 -11.83 1.70
C ILE A 61 3.92 -10.83 0.82
N HIS A 62 3.86 -11.04 -0.49
CA HIS A 62 4.35 -10.08 -1.46
C HIS A 62 3.19 -9.22 -1.98
N ILE A 63 3.46 -7.94 -2.23
CA ILE A 63 2.46 -7.00 -2.74
C ILE A 63 3.05 -6.28 -3.94
N LYS A 64 2.42 -6.46 -5.09
CA LYS A 64 2.64 -5.62 -6.26
C LYS A 64 1.61 -4.50 -6.26
N ALA A 65 2.07 -3.27 -6.42
CA ALA A 65 1.19 -2.10 -6.52
C ALA A 65 1.38 -1.43 -7.88
N ASP A 66 0.29 -1.32 -8.62
CA ASP A 66 0.21 -0.59 -9.88
C ASP A 66 -0.65 0.68 -9.67
N VAL A 67 -0.31 1.76 -10.37
CA VAL A 67 -0.99 3.06 -10.23
C VAL A 67 -1.38 3.63 -11.58
N THR A 68 -2.62 4.09 -11.70
CA THR A 68 -3.10 4.83 -12.86
C THR A 68 -3.16 6.31 -12.53
N ARG A 69 -2.56 7.14 -13.39
CA ARG A 69 -2.53 8.60 -13.24
C ARG A 69 -3.12 9.26 -14.48
N ASN A 70 -3.87 10.34 -14.28
CA ASN A 70 -4.49 11.09 -15.36
C ASN A 70 -3.70 12.38 -15.64
N GLU A 71 -2.93 12.36 -16.73
CA GLU A 71 -2.08 13.49 -17.12
C GLU A 71 -2.88 14.75 -17.45
N ALA A 72 -4.11 14.61 -17.97
CA ALA A 72 -4.97 15.73 -18.29
C ALA A 72 -5.53 16.44 -17.04
N GLU A 73 -5.52 15.78 -15.88
CA GLU A 73 -6.00 16.32 -14.61
C GLU A 73 -4.89 16.37 -13.56
N ALA A 74 -3.88 17.20 -13.83
CA ALA A 74 -2.74 17.46 -12.93
C ALA A 74 -1.99 16.18 -12.47
N ASN A 75 -2.00 15.13 -13.29
CA ASN A 75 -1.44 13.82 -12.96
C ASN A 75 -2.02 13.21 -11.66
N ARG A 76 -3.30 13.47 -11.37
CA ARG A 76 -4.01 12.91 -10.22
C ARG A 76 -3.98 11.38 -10.26
N VAL A 77 -3.93 10.75 -9.09
CA VAL A 77 -4.04 9.29 -8.98
C VAL A 77 -5.50 8.89 -9.09
N GLU A 78 -5.85 8.11 -10.11
CA GLU A 78 -7.22 7.67 -10.34
C GLU A 78 -7.48 6.26 -9.81
N ALA A 79 -6.47 5.39 -9.89
CA ALA A 79 -6.58 4.03 -9.41
C ALA A 79 -5.28 3.56 -8.78
N ILE A 80 -5.43 2.72 -7.75
CA ILE A 80 -4.36 1.92 -7.15
C ILE A 80 -4.83 0.47 -7.17
N SER A 81 -4.07 -0.37 -7.86
CA SER A 81 -4.32 -1.81 -7.94
C SER A 81 -3.27 -2.54 -7.12
N LEU A 82 -3.72 -3.28 -6.11
CA LEU A 82 -2.87 -4.09 -5.24
C LEU A 82 -3.08 -5.57 -5.57
N HIS A 83 -1.99 -6.27 -5.88
CA HIS A 83 -1.98 -7.71 -6.06
C HIS A 83 -1.16 -8.36 -4.95
N PHE A 84 -1.82 -9.21 -4.16
CA PHE A 84 -1.23 -9.91 -3.02
C PHE A 84 -0.87 -11.34 -3.40
N THR A 85 0.40 -11.70 -3.32
CA THR A 85 0.87 -13.07 -3.46
C THR A 85 1.17 -13.61 -2.07
N ILE A 86 0.39 -14.58 -1.61
CA ILE A 86 0.49 -15.14 -0.25
C ILE A 86 1.09 -16.53 -0.34
N ARG A 87 2.27 -16.73 0.27
CA ARG A 87 2.98 -18.00 0.27
C ARG A 87 2.73 -18.77 1.57
N GLY A 88 2.45 -20.07 1.48
CA GLY A 88 2.33 -20.95 2.64
C GLY A 88 1.68 -22.28 2.30
N THR A 89 1.76 -23.21 3.24
CA THR A 89 1.23 -24.58 3.12
C THR A 89 -0.26 -24.64 3.44
N ASP A 90 -1.02 -25.46 2.70
CA ASP A 90 -2.45 -25.74 2.97
C ASP A 90 -3.35 -24.48 3.11
N LEU A 91 -3.01 -23.42 2.37
CA LEU A 91 -3.77 -22.18 2.37
C LEU A 91 -5.19 -22.37 1.80
N ASP A 92 -6.19 -22.27 2.67
CA ASP A 92 -7.60 -22.30 2.29
C ASP A 92 -8.01 -20.98 1.63
N LYS A 93 -8.28 -21.02 0.32
CA LYS A 93 -8.69 -19.87 -0.49
C LYS A 93 -9.90 -19.12 0.08
N ASN A 94 -10.90 -19.81 0.63
CA ASN A 94 -12.09 -19.17 1.20
C ASN A 94 -11.76 -18.41 2.49
N LYS A 95 -10.84 -18.94 3.29
CA LYS A 95 -10.34 -18.24 4.48
C LYS A 95 -9.52 -17.01 4.09
N ILE A 96 -8.67 -17.12 3.08
CA ILE A 96 -7.89 -15.98 2.59
C ILE A 96 -8.80 -14.90 1.99
N GLU A 97 -9.83 -15.26 1.21
CA GLU A 97 -10.77 -14.28 0.67
C GLU A 97 -11.51 -13.53 1.80
N LYS A 98 -11.89 -14.23 2.87
CA LYS A 98 -12.46 -13.59 4.08
C LYS A 98 -11.43 -12.66 4.75
N ALA A 99 -10.17 -13.08 4.84
CA ALA A 99 -9.11 -12.25 5.39
C ALA A 99 -8.92 -10.97 4.57
N MET A 100 -8.87 -11.06 3.23
CA MET A 100 -8.80 -9.90 2.33
C MET A 100 -9.96 -8.92 2.54
N LYS A 101 -11.20 -9.41 2.66
CA LYS A 101 -12.38 -8.57 2.94
C LYS A 101 -12.28 -7.86 4.29
N LEU A 102 -11.77 -8.54 5.32
CA LEU A 102 -11.54 -7.93 6.64
C LEU A 102 -10.40 -6.91 6.58
N THR A 103 -9.34 -7.19 5.83
CA THR A 103 -8.21 -6.28 5.62
C THR A 103 -8.68 -4.97 5.04
N ARG A 104 -9.41 -5.00 3.92
CA ARG A 104 -9.93 -3.80 3.25
C ARG A 104 -10.73 -2.91 4.20
N LYS A 105 -11.60 -3.52 5.01
CA LYS A 105 -12.44 -2.82 6.00
C LYS A 105 -11.65 -2.18 7.14
N ASN A 106 -10.48 -2.73 7.49
CA ASN A 106 -9.67 -2.30 8.63
C ASN A 106 -8.41 -1.52 8.24
N CYS A 107 -8.09 -1.42 6.95
CA CYS A 107 -6.97 -0.64 6.46
C CYS A 107 -7.32 0.85 6.44
N SER A 108 -6.78 1.62 7.39
CA SER A 108 -7.06 3.05 7.50
C SER A 108 -6.63 3.84 6.25
N MET A 109 -5.55 3.45 5.59
CA MET A 109 -5.10 4.14 4.37
C MET A 109 -6.07 3.93 3.20
N VAL A 110 -6.57 2.70 2.99
CA VAL A 110 -7.63 2.43 2.00
C VAL A 110 -8.89 3.21 2.34
N GLN A 111 -9.34 3.16 3.61
CA GLN A 111 -10.55 3.87 4.03
C GLN A 111 -10.45 5.39 3.84
N SER A 112 -9.24 5.96 3.90
CA SER A 112 -9.01 7.39 3.72
C SER A 112 -9.12 7.86 2.26
N VAL A 113 -8.96 6.96 1.29
CA VAL A 113 -8.86 7.33 -0.13
C VAL A 113 -9.90 6.67 -1.04
N GLN A 114 -10.59 5.62 -0.60
CA GLN A 114 -11.45 4.79 -1.46
C GLN A 114 -12.61 5.53 -2.14
N ASP A 115 -13.05 6.67 -1.61
CA ASP A 115 -14.13 7.48 -2.19
C ASP A 115 -13.63 8.46 -3.27
N SER A 116 -12.31 8.66 -3.34
CA SER A 116 -11.64 9.58 -4.27
C SER A 116 -10.76 8.87 -5.29
N ILE A 117 -10.24 7.69 -4.94
CA ILE A 117 -9.32 6.88 -5.73
C ILE A 117 -9.90 5.47 -5.82
N LYS A 118 -9.98 4.92 -7.04
CA LYS A 118 -10.42 3.55 -7.24
C LYS A 118 -9.39 2.58 -6.66
N ILE A 119 -9.77 1.82 -5.64
CA ILE A 119 -8.90 0.80 -5.02
C ILE A 119 -9.35 -0.60 -5.41
N GLU A 120 -8.49 -1.31 -6.14
CA GLU A 120 -8.69 -2.70 -6.53
C GLU A 120 -7.69 -3.60 -5.80
N GLU A 121 -8.19 -4.70 -5.24
CA GLU A 121 -7.35 -5.67 -4.51
C GLU A 121 -7.62 -7.06 -5.06
N THR A 122 -6.55 -7.75 -5.43
CA THR A 122 -6.59 -9.12 -5.94
C THR A 122 -5.55 -9.96 -5.20
N PHE A 123 -5.69 -11.28 -5.24
CA PHE A 123 -4.70 -12.14 -4.61
C PHE A 123 -4.53 -13.47 -5.34
N GLU A 124 -3.37 -14.08 -5.14
CA GLU A 124 -3.06 -15.45 -5.51
C GLU A 124 -2.34 -16.16 -4.35
N LEU A 125 -2.36 -17.50 -4.39
CA LEU A 125 -1.73 -18.35 -3.38
C LEU A 125 -0.56 -19.10 -4.02
N LEU A 126 0.59 -19.07 -3.36
CA LEU A 126 1.73 -19.93 -3.66
C LEU A 126 1.83 -20.99 -2.56
N GLN A 127 1.64 -22.25 -2.95
CA GLN A 127 1.72 -23.41 -2.06
C GLN A 127 2.97 -24.22 -2.37
#